data_AF-A0A0F7KNC0-F1
#
_entry.id   AF-A0A0F7KNC0-F1
#
_cell.length_a   1.000
_cell.length_b   1.000
_cell.length_c   1.000
_cell.angle_alpha   90.00
_cell.angle_beta   90.00
_cell.angle_gamma   90.00
#
_symmetry.space_group_name_H-M   'P 1'
#
loop_
_entity.id
_entity.type
_entity.pdbx_description
1 polymer ?
#
loop_
_entity_poly.entity_id
_entity_poly.type
_entity_poly.pdbx_seq_one_letter_code
_entity_poly.pdbx_strand_id
1 'polypeptide(L)'
;MRGGEPYARPVEEPDFLIFASDATLAALWAGALLLLALVALLAERRRLRRQRIDAVGCMPWTAIFLTAAFAATVLLTLALKGWIAG
;
A
#
# COMPACT_ATOMS: atom_id res chain seq x y z
N MET A 1 -22.69 -43.23 -16.53
CA MET A 1 -21.79 -42.25 -17.19
C MET A 1 -21.57 -41.10 -16.20
N ARG A 2 -20.41 -41.06 -15.56
CA ARG A 2 -20.06 -40.05 -14.54
C ARG A 2 -18.74 -39.43 -14.97
N GLY A 3 -18.81 -38.29 -15.66
CA GLY A 3 -17.64 -37.44 -15.87
C GLY A 3 -17.28 -36.85 -14.52
N GLY A 4 -16.28 -37.42 -13.87
CA GLY A 4 -15.71 -36.87 -12.65
C GLY A 4 -14.70 -35.80 -13.05
N GLU A 5 -15.03 -34.55 -12.78
CA GLU A 5 -14.11 -33.41 -12.93
C GLU A 5 -12.84 -33.68 -12.08
N PRO A 6 -11.67 -33.97 -12.69
CA PRO A 6 -10.49 -34.45 -11.97
C PRO A 6 -9.74 -33.35 -11.19
N TYR A 7 -10.31 -32.14 -11.11
CA TYR A 7 -9.67 -30.95 -10.54
C TYR A 7 -10.42 -30.35 -9.33
N ALA A 8 -11.42 -31.04 -8.78
CA ALA A 8 -12.01 -30.71 -7.48
C ALA A 8 -11.05 -31.10 -6.34
N ARG A 9 -9.87 -30.47 -6.29
CA ARG A 9 -9.03 -30.46 -5.11
C ARG A 9 -9.61 -29.37 -4.21
N PRO A 10 -10.18 -29.67 -3.02
CA PRO A 10 -10.32 -28.63 -2.01
C PRO A 10 -8.89 -28.18 -1.71
N VAL A 11 -8.52 -27.02 -2.21
CA VAL A 11 -7.25 -26.40 -1.87
C VAL A 11 -7.43 -25.98 -0.42
N GLU A 12 -6.90 -26.76 0.52
CA GLU A 12 -6.76 -26.31 1.91
C GLU A 12 -5.76 -25.16 1.87
N GLU A 13 -6.30 -23.95 1.81
CA GLU A 13 -5.53 -22.72 1.92
C GLU A 13 -4.89 -22.75 3.30
N PRO A 14 -3.56 -22.74 3.38
CA PRO A 14 -2.88 -22.92 4.67
C PRO A 14 -3.20 -21.75 5.60
N ASP A 15 -3.41 -22.04 6.88
CA ASP A 15 -3.86 -21.07 7.92
C ASP A 15 -3.05 -19.76 7.96
N PHE A 16 -1.81 -19.75 7.45
CA PHE A 16 -1.02 -18.52 7.33
C PHE A 16 -1.51 -17.52 6.29
N LEU A 17 -2.23 -17.96 5.26
CA LEU A 17 -2.97 -17.07 4.35
C LEU A 17 -4.17 -16.45 5.09
N ILE A 18 -4.76 -17.17 6.06
CA ILE A 18 -5.81 -16.65 6.95
C ILE A 18 -5.24 -15.73 8.04
N PHE A 19 -4.01 -15.98 8.53
CA PHE A 19 -3.32 -15.12 9.51
C PHE A 19 -2.98 -13.73 8.93
N ALA A 20 -2.67 -13.66 7.64
CA ALA A 20 -2.58 -12.40 6.91
C ALA A 20 -3.96 -12.02 6.34
N SER A 21 -4.93 -11.76 7.22
CA SER A 21 -6.24 -11.21 6.84
C SER A 21 -6.08 -10.08 5.80
N ASP A 22 -6.97 -10.00 4.81
CA ASP A 22 -6.96 -8.94 3.78
C ASP A 22 -6.83 -7.54 4.40
N ALA A 23 -7.44 -7.34 5.57
CA ALA A 23 -7.32 -6.11 6.34
C ALA A 23 -5.88 -5.86 6.83
N THR A 24 -5.21 -6.88 7.36
CA THR A 24 -3.81 -6.82 7.79
C THR A 24 -2.88 -6.54 6.62
N LEU A 25 -3.11 -7.17 5.46
CA LEU A 25 -2.32 -6.94 4.25
C LEU A 25 -2.51 -5.51 3.72
N ALA A 26 -3.75 -5.01 3.70
CA ALA A 26 -4.06 -3.62 3.36
C ALA A 26 -3.38 -2.64 4.34
N ALA A 27 -3.35 -2.94 5.65
CA ALA A 27 -2.68 -2.10 6.64
C ALA A 27 -1.16 -2.04 6.45
N LEU A 28 -0.51 -3.17 6.12
CA LEU A 28 0.92 -3.21 5.84
C LEU A 28 1.28 -2.35 4.62
N TRP A 29 0.51 -2.45 3.53
CA TRP A 29 0.70 -1.61 2.36
C TRP A 29 0.42 -0.13 2.64
N ALA A 30 -0.61 0.18 3.43
CA ALA A 30 -0.87 1.54 3.87
C ALA A 30 0.32 2.11 4.67
N GLY A 31 0.90 1.34 5.59
CA GLY A 31 2.09 1.72 6.34
C GLY A 31 3.31 1.99 5.44
N ALA A 32 3.56 1.10 4.46
CA ALA A 32 4.65 1.27 3.51
C ALA A 32 4.49 2.54 2.65
N LEU A 33 3.27 2.80 2.16
CA LEU A 33 2.95 4.00 1.38
C LEU A 33 3.02 5.28 2.23
N LEU A 34 2.61 5.23 3.50
CA LEU A 34 2.80 6.35 4.44
C LEU A 34 4.27 6.67 4.65
N LEU A 35 5.12 5.65 4.83
CA LEU A 35 6.57 5.84 4.95
C LEU A 35 7.15 6.48 3.67
N LEU A 36 6.74 6.00 2.50
CA LEU A 36 7.14 6.59 1.22
C LEU A 36 6.72 8.06 1.11
N ALA A 37 5.48 8.39 1.52
CA ALA A 37 4.99 9.76 1.55
C ALA A 37 5.84 10.63 2.49
N LEU A 38 6.14 10.16 3.71
CA LEU A 38 7.00 10.89 4.64
C LEU A 38 8.40 11.15 4.07
N VAL A 39 9.01 10.16 3.42
CA VAL A 39 10.31 10.31 2.75
C VAL A 39 10.22 11.36 1.64
N ALA A 40 9.16 11.32 0.82
CA ALA A 40 8.95 12.30 -0.24
C ALA A 40 8.77 13.72 0.32
N LEU A 41 8.03 13.88 1.41
CA LEU A 41 7.85 15.16 2.10
C LEU A 41 9.16 15.70 2.67
N LEU A 42 9.99 14.82 3.25
CA LEU A 42 11.33 15.18 3.74
C LEU A 42 12.27 15.58 2.60
N ALA A 43 12.22 14.86 1.48
CA ALA A 43 12.99 15.19 0.28
C ALA A 43 12.58 16.55 -0.29
N GLU A 44 11.29 16.87 -0.30
CA GLU A 44 10.77 18.16 -0.72
C GLU A 44 11.18 19.29 0.24
N ARG A 45 11.06 19.08 1.56
CA ARG A 45 11.58 20.04 2.56
C ARG A 45 13.10 20.24 2.49
N ARG A 46 13.85 19.25 1.99
CA ARG A 46 15.30 19.38 1.71
C ARG A 46 15.53 20.16 0.42
N ARG A 47 14.69 20.00 -0.61
CA ARG A 47 14.75 20.79 -1.85
C ARG A 47 14.43 22.26 -1.61
N LEU A 48 13.38 22.56 -0.85
CA LEU A 48 12.96 23.94 -0.53
C LEU A 48 14.02 24.74 0.26
N ARG A 49 14.90 24.05 0.99
CA ARG A 49 16.03 24.68 1.70
C ARG A 49 17.25 24.95 0.82
N ARG A 50 17.28 24.47 -0.43
CA ARG A 50 18.38 24.72 -1.36
C ARG A 50 18.06 25.93 -2.24
N GLN A 51 19.01 26.86 -2.31
CA GLN A 51 18.87 28.20 -2.91
C GLN A 51 18.90 28.22 -4.47
N ARG A 52 19.18 27.09 -5.13
CA ARG A 52 19.22 26.97 -6.60
C ARG A 52 18.10 26.03 -7.09
N ILE A 53 16.98 26.63 -7.48
CA ILE A 53 15.76 25.95 -7.96
C ILE A 53 15.85 25.63 -9.47
N ASP A 54 16.81 26.21 -10.20
CA ASP A 54 16.85 26.14 -11.67
C ASP A 54 17.38 24.81 -12.24
N ALA A 55 17.68 23.82 -11.40
CA ALA A 55 18.23 22.51 -11.80
C ALA A 55 17.38 21.31 -11.33
N VAL A 56 16.11 21.49 -10.97
CA VAL A 56 15.25 20.39 -10.46
C VAL A 56 14.36 19.77 -11.54
N GLY A 57 14.95 19.36 -12.67
CA GLY A 57 14.25 18.64 -13.73
C GLY A 57 13.92 17.16 -13.46
N CYS A 58 14.27 16.55 -12.31
CA CYS A 58 14.41 15.08 -12.28
C CYS A 58 13.38 14.26 -11.47
N MET A 59 12.63 14.82 -10.50
CA MET A 59 11.70 13.99 -9.72
C MET A 59 10.58 14.82 -9.09
N PRO A 60 9.29 14.53 -9.37
CA PRO A 60 8.15 15.24 -8.80
C PRO A 60 7.82 14.71 -7.40
N TRP A 61 8.61 15.09 -6.38
CA TRP A 61 8.42 14.64 -5.00
C TRP A 61 7.03 14.97 -4.44
N THR A 62 6.46 16.11 -4.81
CA THR A 62 5.08 16.48 -4.45
C THR A 62 4.06 15.52 -5.04
N ALA A 63 4.23 15.09 -6.31
CA ALA A 63 3.33 14.12 -6.92
C ALA A 63 3.45 12.74 -6.24
N ILE A 64 4.67 12.29 -5.96
CA ILE A 64 4.94 11.02 -5.24
C ILE A 64 4.34 11.07 -3.83
N PHE A 65 4.52 12.17 -3.11
CA PHE A 65 3.92 12.38 -1.81
C PHE A 65 2.39 12.27 -1.87
N LEU A 66 1.76 13.01 -2.79
CA LEU A 66 0.30 13.05 -2.92
C LEU A 66 -0.29 11.70 -3.29
N THR A 67 0.29 11.00 -4.27
CA THR A 67 -0.22 9.69 -4.70
C THR A 67 -0.01 8.62 -3.62
N ALA A 68 1.15 8.60 -2.96
CA ALA A 68 1.42 7.67 -1.87
C ALA A 68 0.53 7.94 -0.65
N ALA A 69 0.35 9.21 -0.25
CA ALA A 69 -0.50 9.58 0.88
C ALA A 69 -1.97 9.26 0.61
N PHE A 70 -2.46 9.52 -0.61
CA PHE A 70 -3.82 9.18 -1.01
C PHE A 70 -4.05 7.66 -0.98
N ALA A 71 -3.19 6.89 -1.67
CA ALA A 71 -3.29 5.44 -1.70
C ALA A 71 -3.20 4.82 -0.29
N ALA A 72 -2.31 5.34 0.55
CA ALA A 72 -2.19 4.90 1.93
C ALA A 72 -3.45 5.19 2.75
N THR A 73 -4.06 6.36 2.59
CA THR A 73 -5.28 6.74 3.32
C THR A 73 -6.45 5.84 2.93
N VAL A 74 -6.59 5.53 1.63
CA VAL A 74 -7.62 4.62 1.13
C VAL A 74 -7.44 3.21 1.71
N LEU A 75 -6.23 2.66 1.62
CA LEU A 75 -5.91 1.33 2.14
C LEU A 75 -6.07 1.24 3.65
N LEU A 76 -5.63 2.27 4.39
CA LEU A 76 -5.79 2.34 5.84
C LEU A 76 -7.27 2.34 6.23
N THR A 77 -8.10 3.10 5.50
CA THR A 77 -9.55 3.15 5.75
C THR A 77 -10.21 1.79 5.51
N LEU A 78 -9.82 1.08 4.44
CA LEU A 78 -10.33 -0.26 4.14
C LEU A 78 -9.90 -1.29 5.20
N ALA A 79 -8.63 -1.25 5.61
CA ALA A 79 -8.11 -2.11 6.67
C ALA A 79 -8.85 -1.90 8.00
N LEU A 80 -9.07 -0.64 8.40
CA LEU A 80 -9.83 -0.31 9.59
C LEU A 80 -11.26 -0.84 9.52
N LYS A 81 -11.94 -0.69 8.37
CA LYS A 81 -13.28 -1.26 8.18
C LYS A 81 -13.27 -2.78 8.25
N GLY A 82 -12.27 -3.44 7.67
CA GLY A 82 -12.11 -4.90 7.72
C GLY A 82 -11.92 -5.42 9.14
N TRP A 83 -11.14 -4.73 9.97
CA TRP A 83 -10.98 -5.08 11.39
C TRP A 83 -12.20 -4.77 12.26
N ILE A 84 -13.01 -3.78 11.91
CA ILE A 84 -14.25 -3.48 12.65
C ILE A 84 -15.38 -4.45 12.27
N ALA A 85 -15.38 -4.94 11.03
CA ALA A 85 -16.44 -5.79 10.49
C ALA A 85 -16.18 -7.30 10.67
N GLY A 86 -14.92 -7.71 10.84
CA GLY A 86 -14.52 -9.08 11.18
C GLY A 86 -14.51 -9.32 12.68
#